data_AF-A0A966JAP6-F1
#
_entry.id   AF-A0A966JAP6-F1
#
_cell.length_a   1.000
_cell.length_b   1.000
_cell.length_c   1.000
_cell.angle_alpha   90.00
_cell.angle_beta   90.00
_cell.angle_gamma   90.00
#
_symmetry.space_group_name_H-M   'P 1'
#
loop_
_entity.id
_entity.type
_entity.pdbx_description
1 polymer ?
#
loop_
_entity_poly.entity_id
_entity_poly.type
_entity_poly.pdbx_seq_one_letter_code
_entity_poly.pdbx_strand_id
1 'polypeptide(L)'
;ETWLDDRLVGGLYGVRIGGFFAGESMFHRETDASKVALVHLVRWLNETGGTLLDVQWSTEHLVSLGAVDLDRADYLDLLHEAVVAEVDHGG
;
A
#
# COMPACT_ATOMS: atom_id res chain seq x y z
N GLU A 1 4.72 7.59 7.32
CA GLU A 1 6.17 7.81 7.46
C GLU A 1 6.71 6.96 8.61
N THR A 2 7.99 6.58 8.57
CA THR A 2 8.66 5.80 9.63
C THR A 2 9.84 6.60 10.18
N TRP A 3 9.88 6.74 11.51
CA TRP A 3 10.84 7.57 12.24
C TRP A 3 11.67 6.71 13.21
N LEU A 4 12.97 6.98 13.30
CA LEU A 4 13.90 6.39 14.28
C LEU A 4 14.81 7.51 14.81
N ASP A 5 14.83 7.72 16.12
CA ASP A 5 15.65 8.76 16.79
C ASP A 5 15.53 10.15 16.12
N ASP A 6 14.29 10.61 15.89
CA ASP A 6 13.95 11.87 15.19
C ASP A 6 14.43 11.97 13.74
N ARG A 7 14.87 10.86 13.14
CA ARG A 7 15.27 10.79 11.73
C ARG A 7 14.21 10.07 10.91
N LEU A 8 13.81 10.70 9.80
CA LEU A 8 12.99 10.07 8.78
C LEU A 8 13.80 8.95 8.10
N VAL A 9 13.52 7.72 8.50
CA VAL A 9 14.23 6.51 8.03
C VAL A 9 13.47 5.76 6.96
N GLY A 10 12.23 6.13 6.68
CA GLY A 10 11.50 5.62 5.53
C GLY A 10 10.07 6.15 5.43
N GLY A 11 9.40 5.78 4.37
CA GLY A 11 8.02 6.14 4.14
C GLY A 11 7.50 5.61 2.82
N LEU A 12 6.19 5.64 2.70
CA LEU A 12 5.45 5.38 1.47
C LEU A 12 4.48 6.53 1.27
N TYR A 13 4.31 6.94 0.03
CA TYR A 13 3.22 7.81 -0.39
C TYR A 13 2.56 7.25 -1.64
N GLY A 14 1.33 7.70 -1.88
CA GLY A 14 0.53 7.17 -2.96
C GLY A 14 -0.78 7.92 -3.13
N VAL A 15 -1.58 7.45 -4.06
CA VAL A 15 -2.90 8.01 -4.38
C VAL A 15 -3.97 7.01 -3.97
N ARG A 16 -5.01 7.50 -3.28
CA ARG A 16 -6.19 6.72 -2.93
C ARG A 16 -7.41 7.18 -3.73
N ILE A 17 -8.16 6.23 -4.29
CA ILE A 17 -9.44 6.46 -4.97
C ILE A 17 -10.40 5.37 -4.50
N GLY A 18 -11.41 5.72 -3.70
CA GLY A 18 -12.29 4.71 -3.09
C GLY A 18 -11.49 3.69 -2.28
N GLY A 19 -11.74 2.41 -2.52
CA GLY A 19 -11.01 1.27 -1.95
C GLY A 19 -9.64 0.99 -2.58
N PHE A 20 -9.26 1.70 -3.65
CA PHE A 20 -7.99 1.52 -4.33
C PHE A 20 -6.89 2.44 -3.77
N PHE A 21 -5.69 1.90 -3.60
CA PHE A 21 -4.47 2.66 -3.30
C PHE A 21 -3.33 2.28 -4.24
N ALA A 22 -2.74 3.27 -4.90
CA ALA A 22 -1.52 3.13 -5.71
C ALA A 22 -0.31 3.66 -4.94
N GLY A 23 0.66 2.80 -4.63
CA GLY A 23 1.94 3.19 -4.03
C GLY A 23 2.87 3.75 -5.09
N GLU A 24 3.05 5.08 -5.14
CA GLU A 24 3.89 5.76 -6.12
C GLU A 24 5.39 5.63 -5.81
N SER A 25 5.75 5.64 -4.52
CA SER A 25 7.14 5.43 -4.12
C SER A 25 7.24 5.01 -2.67
N MET A 26 8.23 4.17 -2.41
CA MET A 26 8.67 3.79 -1.09
C MET A 26 10.16 4.09 -0.97
N PHE A 27 10.57 4.78 0.08
CA PHE A 27 11.98 4.96 0.41
C PHE A 27 12.25 4.40 1.80
N HIS A 28 13.41 3.76 1.96
CA HIS A 28 13.89 3.31 3.25
C HIS A 28 15.40 3.50 3.31
N ARG A 29 15.91 3.96 4.45
CA ARG A 29 17.33 4.14 4.75
C ARG A 29 17.87 3.06 5.69
N GLU A 30 16.97 2.26 6.28
CA GLU A 30 17.27 1.15 7.20
C GLU A 30 16.45 -0.09 6.81
N THR A 31 17.00 -1.29 7.05
CA THR A 31 16.53 -2.59 6.50
C THR A 31 15.15 -3.06 6.97
N ASP A 32 14.47 -2.36 7.88
CA ASP A 32 13.11 -2.72 8.36
C ASP A 32 12.10 -1.57 8.36
N ALA A 33 12.50 -0.34 7.98
CA ALA A 33 11.62 0.83 8.02
C ALA A 33 10.46 0.76 7.01
N SER A 34 10.70 0.13 5.85
CA SER A 34 9.73 -0.13 4.79
C SER A 34 8.64 -1.11 5.22
N LYS A 35 8.98 -2.17 5.96
CA LYS A 35 8.02 -3.15 6.51
C LYS A 35 7.01 -2.50 7.41
N VAL A 36 7.50 -1.70 8.37
CA VAL A 36 6.65 -1.00 9.33
C VAL A 36 5.72 -0.04 8.60
N ALA A 37 6.24 0.76 7.66
CA ALA A 37 5.42 1.66 6.85
C ALA A 37 4.30 0.90 6.09
N LEU A 38 4.64 -0.21 5.44
CA LEU A 38 3.68 -0.98 4.66
C LEU A 38 2.63 -1.66 5.55
N VAL A 39 3.02 -2.24 6.69
CA VAL A 39 2.08 -2.84 7.64
C VAL A 39 1.10 -1.79 8.18
N HIS A 40 1.59 -0.59 8.50
CA HIS A 40 0.73 0.50 8.93
C HIS A 40 -0.23 0.95 7.81
N LEU A 41 0.25 1.07 6.57
CA LEU A 41 -0.61 1.38 5.42
C LEU A 41 -1.71 0.33 5.25
N VAL A 42 -1.35 -0.95 5.21
CA VAL A 42 -2.31 -2.04 5.00
C VAL A 42 -3.35 -2.08 6.13
N ARG A 43 -2.94 -1.88 7.38
CA ARG A 43 -3.88 -1.79 8.51
C ARG A 43 -4.84 -0.62 8.34
N TRP A 44 -4.32 0.57 8.02
CA TRP A 44 -5.15 1.75 7.79
C TRP A 44 -6.13 1.54 6.62
N LEU A 45 -5.68 0.97 5.50
CA LEU A 45 -6.54 0.63 4.37
C LEU A 45 -7.64 -0.34 4.80
N ASN A 46 -7.31 -1.43 5.51
CA ASN A 46 -8.32 -2.38 5.99
C ASN A 46 -9.36 -1.76 6.92
N GLU A 47 -8.94 -0.86 7.82
CA GLU A 47 -9.83 -0.16 8.76
C GLU A 47 -10.72 0.86 8.06
N THR A 48 -10.31 1.37 6.91
CA THR A 48 -10.97 2.47 6.20
C THR A 48 -11.63 2.04 4.89
N GLY A 49 -11.73 0.73 4.60
CA GLY A 49 -12.45 0.21 3.42
C GLY A 49 -11.59 0.06 2.16
N GLY A 50 -10.27 0.05 2.27
CA GLY A 50 -9.35 -0.33 1.21
C GLY A 50 -9.47 -1.81 0.86
N THR A 51 -9.48 -2.11 -0.44
CA THR A 51 -9.65 -3.46 -1.00
C THR A 51 -8.56 -3.85 -1.99
N LEU A 52 -7.87 -2.87 -2.58
CA LEU A 52 -6.78 -3.10 -3.52
C LEU A 52 -5.61 -2.15 -3.24
N LEU A 53 -4.43 -2.73 -2.96
CA LEU A 53 -3.16 -2.02 -2.85
C LEU A 53 -2.25 -2.44 -4.00
N ASP A 54 -1.95 -1.50 -4.89
CA ASP A 54 -0.98 -1.67 -5.97
C ASP A 54 0.39 -1.17 -5.53
N VAL A 55 1.36 -2.09 -5.53
CA VAL A 55 2.76 -1.85 -5.11
C VAL A 55 3.71 -1.65 -6.31
N GLN A 56 3.18 -1.59 -7.54
CA GLN A 56 3.85 -1.36 -8.84
C GLN A 56 4.93 -2.38 -9.25
N TRP A 57 5.83 -2.77 -8.34
CA TRP A 57 6.86 -3.78 -8.55
C TRP A 57 6.79 -4.87 -7.49
N SER A 58 6.63 -6.12 -7.91
CA SER A 58 6.84 -7.26 -7.03
C SER A 58 8.34 -7.43 -6.75
N THR A 59 8.72 -7.13 -5.51
CA THR A 59 10.03 -7.51 -4.98
C THR A 59 9.86 -8.75 -4.13
N GLU A 60 10.90 -9.58 -4.00
CA GLU A 60 10.88 -10.76 -3.11
C GLU A 60 10.45 -10.37 -1.68
N HIS A 61 10.83 -9.16 -1.25
CA HIS A 61 10.39 -8.60 0.00
C HIS A 61 8.86 -8.42 0.09
N LEU A 62 8.24 -7.80 -0.92
CA LEU A 62 6.78 -7.59 -0.94
C LEU A 62 6.02 -8.92 -1.06
N VAL A 63 6.54 -9.86 -1.83
CA VAL A 63 5.97 -11.21 -1.93
C VAL A 63 5.96 -11.92 -0.58
N SER A 64 7.05 -11.79 0.21
CA SER A 64 7.10 -12.34 1.58
C SER A 64 6.06 -11.72 2.54
N LEU A 65 5.55 -10.52 2.21
CA LEU A 65 4.49 -9.83 2.96
C LEU A 65 3.08 -10.12 2.43
N GLY A 66 2.97 -10.97 1.40
CA GLY A 66 1.69 -11.40 0.82
C GLY A 66 1.30 -10.69 -0.48
N ALA A 67 2.20 -9.90 -1.08
CA ALA A 67 1.96 -9.41 -2.44
C ALA A 67 1.91 -10.57 -3.44
N VAL A 68 0.97 -10.50 -4.36
CA VAL A 68 0.79 -11.50 -5.42
C VAL A 68 0.83 -10.81 -6.77
N ASP A 69 1.40 -11.49 -7.76
CA ASP A 69 1.26 -11.06 -9.15
C ASP A 69 -0.12 -11.48 -9.65
N LEU A 70 -0.79 -10.57 -10.36
CA LEU A 70 -2.10 -10.79 -10.95
C LEU A 70 -2.02 -10.69 -12.46
N ASP A 71 -2.81 -11.51 -13.15
CA ASP A 71 -3.05 -11.31 -14.57
C ASP A 71 -3.78 -9.98 -14.79
N ARG A 72 -3.50 -9.34 -15.92
CA ARG A 72 -4.02 -7.99 -16.22
C ARG A 72 -5.55 -7.93 -16.18
N ALA A 73 -6.24 -9.01 -16.57
CA ALA A 73 -7.70 -9.05 -16.55
C ALA A 73 -8.22 -8.99 -15.10
N ASP A 74 -7.72 -9.88 -14.24
CA ASP A 74 -8.10 -9.94 -12.82
C ASP A 74 -7.79 -8.63 -12.09
N TYR A 75 -6.62 -8.04 -12.36
CA TYR A 75 -6.27 -6.72 -11.82
C TYR A 75 -7.27 -5.64 -12.22
N LEU A 76 -7.69 -5.59 -13.49
CA LEU A 76 -8.63 -4.57 -13.97
C LEU A 76 -10.03 -4.75 -13.38
N ASP A 77 -10.46 -5.99 -13.17
CA ASP A 77 -11.74 -6.27 -12.51
C ASP A 77 -11.72 -5.79 -11.06
N LEU A 78 -10.67 -6.16 -10.30
CA LEU A 78 -10.46 -5.67 -8.93
C LEU A 78 -10.33 -4.15 -8.86
N LEU A 79 -9.61 -3.55 -9.81
CA LEU A 79 -9.43 -2.10 -9.87
C LEU A 79 -10.77 -1.40 -10.07
N HIS A 80 -11.60 -1.89 -10.99
CA HIS A 80 -12.93 -1.32 -11.24
C HIS A 80 -13.77 -1.32 -9.97
N GLU A 81 -13.83 -2.46 -9.27
CA GLU A 81 -14.59 -2.59 -8.03
C GLU A 81 -14.04 -1.67 -6.92
N ALA A 82 -12.72 -1.59 -6.79
CA ALA A 82 -12.08 -0.80 -5.75
C ALA A 82 -12.28 0.71 -5.94
N VAL A 83 -12.18 1.24 -7.17
CA VAL A 83 -12.29 2.69 -7.40
C VAL A 83 -13.70 3.25 -7.18
N VAL A 84 -14.74 2.42 -7.28
CA VAL A 84 -16.14 2.82 -7.05
C VAL A 84 -16.63 2.52 -5.63
N ALA A 85 -15.79 1.90 -4.80
CA ALA A 85 -16.16 1.58 -3.42
C ALA A 85 -16.31 2.86 -2.58
N GLU A 86 -17.44 2.98 -1.90
CA GLU A 86 -17.66 3.98 -0.86
C GLU A 86 -16.80 3.64 0.34
N VAL A 87 -15.94 4.57 0.77
CA VAL A 87 -14.98 4.34 1.84
C VAL A 87 -14.96 5.49 2.82
N ASP A 88 -14.61 5.17 4.07
CA ASP A 88 -14.26 6.18 5.04
C ASP A 88 -12.87 6.72 4.68
N HIS A 89 -12.76 8.02 4.48
CA HIS A 89 -11.48 8.64 4.17
C HIS A 89 -10.66 8.94 5.44
N GLY A 90 -11.18 8.63 6.63
CA GLY A 90 -10.51 8.87 7.91
C GLY A 90 -10.28 10.37 8.10
N GLY A 91 -11.36 11.11 8.33
CA GLY A 91 -11.33 12.52 8.74
C GLY A 91 -11.41 12.68 10.25
#